data_AF-A0A9E1A951-F1
#
_entry.id   AF-A0A9E1A951-F1
#
_cell.length_a   1.000
_cell.length_b   1.000
_cell.length_c   1.000
_cell.angle_alpha   90.00
_cell.angle_beta   90.00
_cell.angle_gamma   90.00
#
_symmetry.space_group_name_H-M   'P 1'
#
loop_
_entity.id
_entity.type
_entity.pdbx_description
1 polymer ?
#
loop_
_entity_poly.entity_id
_entity_poly.type
_entity_poly.pdbx_seq_one_letter_code
_entity_poly.pdbx_strand_id
1 'polypeptide(L)'
;MSEEEKEGDYLNDDNTAFVPAKVKAYCKDANIFGYDNELTTKIKRVHTLIEKEKKLRKEVKEKTWALHMLTKETIEGLSDENVLMLLDLKWIQPLCSSLAVLPVGVINDLVGRTKVLAEKYAVTYVELESQIRESEKALSALIDDLEGNEFDMLGLREFQKLLGADDNGK
;
A
#
# COMPACT_ATOMS: atom_id res chain seq x y z
N MET A 1 4.28 37.21 17.66
CA MET A 1 4.83 37.63 18.95
C MET A 1 5.51 38.97 18.74
N SER A 2 5.09 40.02 19.45
CA SER A 2 5.83 41.29 19.44
C SER A 2 7.20 41.12 20.10
N GLU A 3 8.11 42.06 19.91
CA GLU A 3 9.46 42.02 20.49
C GLU A 3 9.42 41.98 22.03
N GLU A 4 8.46 42.69 22.63
CA GLU A 4 8.15 42.65 24.08
C GLU A 4 7.63 41.28 24.57
N GLU A 5 6.96 40.49 23.70
CA GLU A 5 6.51 39.13 24.04
C GLU A 5 7.66 38.10 23.98
N LYS A 6 8.84 38.46 23.43
CA LYS A 6 10.01 37.58 23.28
C LYS A 6 11.07 37.73 24.38
N GLU A 7 10.99 38.76 25.22
CA GLU A 7 11.97 39.01 26.30
C GLU A 7 11.42 38.66 27.70
N GLY A 8 10.26 38.00 27.75
CA GLY A 8 9.59 37.71 29.00
C GLY A 8 10.25 36.59 29.80
N ASP A 9 10.44 36.81 31.11
CA ASP A 9 10.94 35.82 32.08
C ASP A 9 9.96 34.66 32.34
N TYR A 10 9.16 34.26 31.36
CA TYR A 10 8.30 33.07 31.37
C TYR A 10 8.72 32.03 30.31
N LEU A 11 9.75 32.34 29.52
CA LEU A 11 10.38 31.45 28.54
C LEU A 11 11.70 30.86 29.07
N ASN A 12 12.24 29.89 28.34
CA ASN A 12 13.59 29.34 28.51
C ASN A 12 14.66 30.24 27.87
N ASP A 13 15.94 29.95 28.12
CA ASP A 13 17.07 30.83 27.76
C ASP A 13 17.23 31.07 26.24
N ASP A 14 16.70 30.18 25.42
CA ASP A 14 16.66 30.27 23.95
C ASP A 14 15.31 30.78 23.40
N ASN A 15 14.37 31.16 24.27
CA ASN A 15 13.04 31.68 23.93
C ASN A 15 12.20 30.76 23.03
N THR A 16 12.42 29.46 23.09
CA THR A 16 11.72 28.44 22.28
C THR A 16 10.55 27.78 22.98
N ALA A 17 10.49 27.80 24.31
CA ALA A 17 9.46 27.13 25.09
C ALA A 17 9.12 27.85 26.41
N PHE A 18 7.88 27.68 26.86
CA PHE A 18 7.43 28.16 28.15
C PHE A 18 7.97 27.32 29.30
N VAL A 19 8.46 27.98 30.35
CA VAL A 19 8.92 27.30 31.57
C VAL A 19 7.79 27.31 32.61
N PRO A 20 7.22 26.14 32.99
CA PRO A 20 6.04 26.06 33.86
C PRO A 20 6.16 26.82 35.18
N ALA A 21 7.33 26.76 35.83
CA ALA A 21 7.58 27.43 37.09
C ALA A 21 7.57 28.96 36.94
N LYS A 22 8.20 29.46 35.88
CA LYS A 22 8.29 30.87 35.57
C LYS A 22 6.95 31.47 35.12
N VAL A 23 6.23 30.76 34.23
CA VAL A 23 4.84 31.10 33.84
C VAL A 23 3.93 31.21 35.06
N LYS A 24 4.07 30.28 36.01
CA LYS A 24 3.29 30.29 37.25
C LYS A 24 3.65 31.47 38.16
N ALA A 25 4.92 31.85 38.23
CA ALA A 25 5.36 33.03 38.99
C ALA A 25 4.78 34.32 38.39
N TYR A 26 4.92 34.51 37.07
CA TYR A 26 4.35 35.65 36.36
C TYR A 26 2.83 35.77 36.58
N CYS A 27 2.08 34.66 36.51
CA CYS A 27 0.64 34.67 36.75
C CYS A 27 0.27 35.12 38.18
N LYS A 28 1.08 34.76 39.19
CA LYS A 28 0.85 35.19 40.57
C LYS A 28 1.10 36.68 40.73
N ASP A 29 2.21 37.17 40.21
CA ASP A 29 2.58 38.58 40.31
C ASP A 29 1.56 39.45 39.58
N ALA A 30 1.17 39.07 38.36
CA ALA A 30 0.14 39.78 37.61
C ALA A 30 -1.21 39.85 38.33
N ASN A 31 -1.55 38.84 39.13
CA ASN A 31 -2.78 38.82 39.92
C ASN A 31 -2.70 39.69 41.18
N ILE A 32 -1.49 39.91 41.72
CA ILE A 32 -1.24 40.78 42.88
C ILE A 32 -1.20 42.25 42.44
N PHE A 33 -0.57 42.54 41.31
CA PHE A 33 -0.36 43.90 40.80
C PHE A 33 -1.48 44.38 39.85
N GLY A 34 -2.46 43.54 39.54
CA GLY A 34 -3.64 43.92 38.74
C GLY A 34 -3.32 44.21 37.27
N TYR A 35 -2.27 43.60 36.71
CA TYR A 35 -1.98 43.71 35.29
C TYR A 35 -3.03 42.96 34.49
N ASP A 36 -3.83 43.66 33.69
CA ASP A 36 -4.79 43.06 32.78
C ASP A 36 -4.60 43.63 31.36
N ASN A 37 -3.67 43.02 30.64
CA ASN A 37 -3.38 43.30 29.25
C ASN A 37 -3.41 41.99 28.43
N GLU A 38 -3.34 42.13 27.10
CA GLU A 38 -3.43 41.00 26.18
C GLU A 38 -2.36 39.92 26.48
N LEU A 39 -1.13 40.35 26.79
CA LEU A 39 -0.02 39.47 27.15
C LEU A 39 -0.29 38.68 28.43
N THR A 40 -0.76 39.34 29.49
CA THR A 40 -1.12 38.68 30.75
C THR A 40 -2.22 37.65 30.54
N THR A 41 -3.21 37.97 29.70
CA THR A 41 -4.30 37.04 29.36
C THR A 41 -3.79 35.80 28.64
N LYS A 42 -2.88 35.97 27.67
CA LYS A 42 -2.22 34.86 26.95
C LYS A 42 -1.42 33.98 27.92
N ILE A 43 -0.64 34.57 28.83
CA ILE A 43 0.19 33.81 29.78
C ILE A 43 -0.66 33.06 30.80
N LYS A 44 -1.76 33.65 31.31
CA LYS A 44 -2.75 32.95 32.16
C LYS A 44 -3.38 31.75 31.45
N ARG A 45 -3.67 31.88 30.15
CA ARG A 45 -4.14 30.76 29.32
C ARG A 45 -3.10 29.67 29.18
N VAL A 46 -1.83 30.03 28.92
CA VAL A 46 -0.70 29.08 28.87
C VAL A 46 -0.56 28.34 30.21
N HIS A 47 -0.61 29.05 31.35
CA HIS A 47 -0.56 28.42 32.67
C HIS A 47 -1.69 27.39 32.86
N THR A 48 -2.91 27.76 32.49
CA THR A 48 -4.08 26.86 32.55
C THR A 48 -3.90 25.62 31.68
N LEU A 49 -3.34 25.78 30.47
CA LEU A 49 -3.07 24.66 29.57
C LEU A 49 -1.97 23.74 30.11
N ILE A 50 -0.90 24.29 30.69
CA ILE A 50 0.18 23.51 31.33
C ILE A 50 -0.34 22.66 32.50
N GLU A 51 -1.19 23.23 33.36
CA GLU A 51 -1.78 22.46 34.47
C GLU A 51 -2.75 21.38 33.97
N LYS A 52 -3.55 21.68 32.94
CA LYS A 52 -4.42 20.69 32.28
C LYS A 52 -3.60 19.55 31.67
N GLU A 53 -2.52 19.88 30.94
CA GLU A 53 -1.62 18.89 30.34
C GLU A 53 -1.00 18.01 31.42
N LYS A 54 -0.49 18.60 32.51
CA LYS A 54 0.10 17.86 33.63
C LYS A 54 -0.91 16.89 34.25
N LYS A 55 -2.15 17.36 34.46
CA LYS A 55 -3.24 16.51 34.98
C LYS A 55 -3.55 15.35 34.03
N LEU A 56 -3.75 15.63 32.75
CA LEU A 56 -4.03 14.61 31.73
C LEU A 56 -2.89 13.60 31.60
N ARG A 57 -1.63 14.05 31.61
CA ARG A 57 -0.46 13.15 31.58
C ARG A 57 -0.45 12.21 32.79
N LYS A 58 -0.82 12.69 33.97
CA LYS A 58 -0.95 11.85 35.17
C LYS A 58 -2.07 10.83 35.01
N GLU A 59 -3.26 11.28 34.60
CA GLU A 59 -4.41 10.40 34.37
C GLU A 59 -4.13 9.31 33.31
N VAL A 60 -3.42 9.64 32.23
CA VAL A 60 -3.01 8.66 31.22
C VAL A 60 -2.10 7.60 31.83
N LYS A 61 -1.09 8.00 32.60
CA LYS A 61 -0.19 7.03 33.26
C LYS A 61 -0.96 6.11 34.21
N GLU A 62 -1.85 6.67 35.01
CA GLU A 62 -2.68 5.91 35.96
C GLU A 62 -3.61 4.94 35.24
N LYS A 63 -4.31 5.39 34.18
CA LYS A 63 -5.20 4.54 33.38
C LYS A 63 -4.44 3.45 32.63
N THR A 64 -3.28 3.75 32.07
CA THR A 64 -2.44 2.76 31.39
C THR A 64 -1.99 1.67 32.37
N TRP A 65 -1.57 2.07 33.58
CA TRP A 65 -1.18 1.12 34.60
C TRP A 65 -2.37 0.28 35.10
N ALA A 66 -3.51 0.91 35.36
CA ALA A 66 -4.72 0.22 35.77
C ALA A 66 -5.20 -0.78 34.71
N LEU A 67 -5.17 -0.40 33.44
CA LEU A 67 -5.50 -1.29 32.32
C LEU A 67 -4.53 -2.47 32.24
N HIS A 68 -3.24 -2.23 32.43
CA HIS A 68 -2.24 -3.30 32.43
C HIS A 68 -2.48 -4.29 33.56
N MET A 69 -2.77 -3.81 34.77
CA MET A 69 -3.08 -4.68 35.92
C MET A 69 -4.38 -5.46 35.69
N LEU A 70 -5.45 -4.80 35.23
CA LEU A 70 -6.70 -5.48 34.90
C LEU A 70 -6.50 -6.55 33.81
N THR A 71 -5.66 -6.27 32.80
CA THR A 71 -5.34 -7.26 31.76
C THR A 71 -4.64 -8.47 32.36
N LYS A 72 -3.66 -8.26 33.25
CA LYS A 72 -2.98 -9.34 33.96
C LYS A 72 -3.95 -10.17 34.79
N GLU A 73 -4.76 -9.52 35.63
CA GLU A 73 -5.76 -10.18 36.47
C GLU A 73 -6.78 -10.96 35.63
N THR A 74 -7.21 -10.40 34.50
CA THR A 74 -8.13 -11.08 33.58
C THR A 74 -7.52 -12.34 33.00
N ILE A 75 -6.24 -12.31 32.61
CA ILE A 75 -5.53 -13.48 32.07
C ILE A 75 -5.33 -14.55 33.15
N GLU A 76 -4.90 -14.14 34.35
CA GLU A 76 -4.68 -15.05 35.48
C GLU A 76 -5.99 -15.65 36.01
N GLY A 77 -7.11 -14.95 35.83
CA GLY A 77 -8.45 -15.36 36.25
C GLY A 77 -9.30 -16.03 35.15
N LEU A 78 -8.73 -16.38 34.00
CA LEU A 78 -9.49 -17.09 32.97
C LEU A 78 -9.94 -18.47 33.47
N SER A 79 -11.23 -18.76 33.31
CA SER A 79 -11.75 -20.12 33.49
C SER A 79 -11.33 -21.01 32.33
N ASP A 80 -11.36 -22.33 32.54
CA ASP A 80 -11.05 -23.32 31.50
C ASP A 80 -11.97 -23.16 30.27
N GLU A 81 -13.24 -22.83 30.46
CA GLU A 81 -14.17 -22.55 29.36
C GLU A 81 -13.72 -21.36 28.51
N ASN A 82 -13.26 -20.28 29.15
CA ASN A 82 -12.76 -19.10 28.46
C ASN A 82 -11.45 -19.39 27.73
N VAL A 83 -10.56 -20.20 28.32
CA VAL A 83 -9.33 -20.64 27.66
C VAL A 83 -9.64 -21.46 26.42
N LEU A 84 -10.55 -22.45 26.53
CA LEU A 84 -10.94 -23.28 25.39
C LEU A 84 -11.58 -22.46 24.27
N MET A 85 -12.47 -21.51 24.62
CA MET A 85 -13.06 -20.59 23.65
C MET A 85 -11.98 -19.74 22.94
N LEU A 86 -11.02 -19.20 23.68
CA LEU A 86 -9.93 -18.40 23.11
C LEU A 86 -9.04 -19.24 22.20
N LEU A 87 -8.77 -20.50 22.56
CA LEU A 87 -8.00 -21.42 21.73
C LEU A 87 -8.74 -21.77 20.43
N ASP A 88 -10.05 -22.01 20.50
CA ASP A 88 -10.88 -22.23 19.31
C ASP A 88 -10.83 -21.03 18.36
N LEU A 89 -11.09 -19.83 18.88
CA LEU A 89 -11.05 -18.59 18.10
C LEU A 89 -9.67 -18.29 17.52
N LYS A 90 -8.59 -18.56 18.27
CA LYS A 90 -7.24 -18.19 17.87
C LYS A 90 -6.60 -19.19 16.91
N TRP A 91 -6.91 -20.48 17.06
CA TRP A 91 -6.18 -21.55 16.35
C TRP A 91 -7.08 -22.40 15.47
N ILE A 92 -8.25 -22.83 15.98
CA ILE A 92 -9.12 -23.76 15.25
C ILE A 92 -9.85 -23.01 14.13
N GLN A 93 -10.53 -21.91 14.42
CA GLN A 93 -11.29 -21.14 13.42
C GLN A 93 -10.41 -20.66 12.25
N PRO A 94 -9.20 -20.08 12.48
CA PRO A 94 -8.34 -19.66 11.37
C PRO A 94 -7.78 -20.83 10.57
N LEU A 95 -7.53 -21.97 11.22
CA LEU A 95 -7.08 -23.20 10.55
C LEU A 95 -8.20 -23.80 9.68
N CYS A 96 -9.42 -23.90 10.20
CA CYS A 96 -10.57 -24.36 9.43
C CYS A 96 -10.82 -23.44 8.23
N SER A 97 -10.73 -22.13 8.44
CA SER A 97 -10.89 -21.14 7.35
C SER A 97 -9.81 -21.29 6.29
N SER A 98 -8.54 -21.47 6.68
CA SER A 98 -7.45 -21.64 5.72
C SER A 98 -7.58 -22.95 4.94
N LEU A 99 -7.96 -24.04 5.60
CA LEU A 99 -8.23 -25.33 4.96
C LEU A 99 -9.40 -25.25 3.98
N ALA A 100 -10.47 -24.54 4.32
CA ALA A 100 -11.64 -24.38 3.46
C ALA A 100 -11.33 -23.63 2.14
N VAL A 101 -10.28 -22.80 2.12
CA VAL A 101 -9.85 -22.07 0.92
C VAL A 101 -9.00 -22.95 -0.03
N LEU A 102 -8.35 -24.01 0.48
CA LEU A 102 -7.44 -24.83 -0.33
C LEU A 102 -8.10 -25.45 -1.57
N PRO A 103 -9.29 -26.08 -1.50
CA PRO A 103 -9.92 -26.68 -2.68
C PRO A 103 -10.23 -25.66 -3.77
N VAL A 104 -10.67 -24.46 -3.38
CA VAL A 104 -10.93 -23.35 -4.31
C VAL A 104 -9.64 -22.92 -5.00
N GLY A 105 -8.53 -22.86 -4.26
CA GLY A 105 -7.21 -22.58 -4.82
C GLY A 105 -6.79 -23.60 -5.89
N VAL A 106 -6.98 -24.90 -5.61
CA VAL A 106 -6.65 -25.98 -6.57
C VAL A 106 -7.53 -25.90 -7.82
N ILE A 107 -8.83 -25.65 -7.67
CA ILE A 107 -9.74 -25.48 -8.80
C ILE A 107 -9.34 -24.28 -9.64
N ASN A 108 -9.00 -23.15 -9.02
CA ASN A 108 -8.57 -21.95 -9.73
C ASN A 108 -7.27 -22.17 -10.51
N ASP A 109 -6.30 -22.88 -9.93
CA ASP A 109 -5.06 -23.25 -10.64
C ASP A 109 -5.36 -24.15 -11.84
N LEU A 110 -6.21 -25.17 -11.68
CA LEU A 110 -6.62 -26.05 -12.77
C LEU A 110 -7.30 -25.25 -13.89
N VAL A 111 -8.27 -24.40 -13.56
CA VAL A 111 -8.97 -23.53 -14.52
C VAL A 111 -7.98 -22.62 -15.24
N GLY A 112 -7.02 -22.04 -14.52
CA GLY A 112 -5.97 -21.22 -15.11
C GLY A 112 -5.14 -21.98 -16.15
N ARG A 113 -4.66 -23.18 -15.78
CA ARG A 113 -3.90 -24.05 -16.70
C ARG A 113 -4.71 -24.48 -17.90
N THR A 114 -5.99 -24.82 -17.72
CA THR A 114 -6.90 -25.19 -18.82
C THR A 114 -7.13 -24.02 -19.78
N LYS A 115 -7.29 -22.79 -19.28
CA LYS A 115 -7.41 -21.59 -20.14
C LYS A 115 -6.15 -21.35 -20.96
N VAL A 116 -4.98 -21.39 -20.32
CA VAL A 116 -3.68 -21.25 -21.01
C VAL A 116 -3.52 -22.31 -22.10
N LEU A 117 -3.93 -23.55 -21.81
CA LEU A 117 -3.89 -24.63 -22.79
C LEU A 117 -4.86 -24.37 -23.95
N ALA A 118 -6.09 -23.94 -23.66
CA ALA A 118 -7.09 -23.62 -24.67
C ALA A 118 -6.62 -22.47 -25.58
N GLU A 119 -6.04 -21.42 -25.01
CA GLU A 119 -5.46 -20.28 -25.76
C GLU A 119 -4.29 -20.73 -26.65
N LYS A 120 -3.40 -21.58 -26.14
CA LYS A 120 -2.25 -22.11 -26.89
C LYS A 120 -2.68 -22.86 -28.16
N TYR A 121 -3.82 -23.57 -28.10
CA TYR A 121 -4.34 -24.35 -29.22
C TYR A 121 -5.58 -23.72 -29.87
N ALA A 122 -5.89 -22.45 -29.58
CA ALA A 122 -7.04 -21.75 -30.13
C ALA A 122 -6.90 -21.52 -31.64
N VAL A 123 -5.66 -21.33 -32.11
CA VAL A 123 -5.37 -21.27 -33.54
C VAL A 123 -5.34 -22.71 -34.05
N THR A 124 -6.39 -23.08 -34.79
CA THR A 124 -6.48 -24.41 -35.36
C THR A 124 -5.36 -24.62 -36.39
N TYR A 125 -4.96 -25.87 -36.60
CA TYR A 125 -3.95 -26.20 -37.60
C TYR A 125 -4.34 -25.67 -39.00
N VAL A 126 -5.64 -25.70 -39.32
CA VAL A 126 -6.19 -25.18 -40.57
C VAL A 126 -6.02 -23.66 -40.67
N GLU A 127 -6.23 -22.93 -39.57
CA GLU A 127 -6.04 -21.47 -39.51
C GLU A 127 -4.56 -21.10 -39.70
N LEU A 128 -3.65 -21.84 -39.05
CA LEU A 128 -2.20 -21.69 -39.20
C LEU A 128 -1.75 -21.93 -40.64
N GLU A 129 -2.20 -23.03 -41.26
CA GLU A 129 -1.89 -23.31 -42.67
C GLU A 129 -2.44 -22.21 -43.60
N SER A 130 -3.64 -21.70 -43.32
CA SER A 130 -4.22 -20.59 -44.09
C SER A 130 -3.37 -19.32 -43.99
N GLN A 131 -2.92 -18.94 -42.78
CA GLN A 131 -2.07 -17.77 -42.57
C GLN A 131 -0.69 -17.91 -43.23
N ILE A 132 -0.12 -19.12 -43.23
CA ILE A 132 1.13 -19.42 -43.94
C ILE A 132 0.93 -19.19 -45.43
N ARG A 133 -0.09 -19.79 -46.04
CA ARG A 133 -0.37 -19.63 -47.47
C ARG A 133 -0.64 -18.18 -47.88
N GLU A 134 -1.36 -17.44 -47.04
CA GLU A 134 -1.62 -16.02 -47.28
C GLU A 134 -0.32 -15.20 -47.23
N SER A 135 0.54 -15.47 -46.25
CA SER A 135 1.85 -14.82 -46.12
C SER A 135 2.81 -15.18 -47.26
N GLU A 136 2.84 -16.45 -47.67
CA GLU A 136 3.61 -16.94 -48.81
C GLU A 136 3.19 -16.26 -50.11
N LYS A 137 1.87 -16.14 -50.34
CA LYS A 137 1.33 -15.45 -51.51
C LYS A 137 1.65 -13.95 -51.49
N ALA A 138 1.51 -13.29 -50.35
CA ALA A 138 1.85 -11.88 -50.20
C ALA A 138 3.35 -11.63 -50.44
N LEU A 139 4.22 -12.51 -49.91
CA LEU A 139 5.66 -12.44 -50.14
C LEU A 139 6.01 -12.68 -51.62
N SER A 140 5.38 -13.67 -52.26
CA SER A 140 5.57 -13.91 -53.71
C SER A 140 5.20 -12.69 -54.54
N ALA A 141 4.12 -11.99 -54.20
CA ALA A 141 3.71 -10.77 -54.90
C ALA A 141 4.71 -9.62 -54.69
N LEU A 142 5.29 -9.47 -53.49
CA LEU A 142 6.34 -8.48 -53.24
C LEU A 142 7.64 -8.78 -53.99
N ILE A 143 7.91 -10.06 -54.29
CA ILE A 143 9.07 -10.46 -55.10
C ILE A 143 8.90 -10.04 -56.56
N ASP A 144 7.67 -9.98 -57.08
CA ASP A 144 7.40 -9.55 -58.47
C ASP A 144 7.81 -8.08 -58.71
N ASP A 145 7.86 -7.26 -57.66
CA ASP A 145 8.26 -5.86 -57.72
C ASP A 145 9.80 -5.68 -57.68
N LEU A 146 10.58 -6.76 -57.54
CA LEU A 146 12.05 -6.71 -57.46
C LEU A 146 12.69 -6.94 -58.83
N GLU A 147 13.67 -6.10 -59.19
CA GLU A 147 14.49 -6.25 -60.39
C GLU A 147 15.96 -6.54 -60.01
N GLY A 148 16.62 -7.41 -60.77
CA GLY A 148 18.01 -7.81 -60.53
C GLY A 148 18.73 -8.28 -61.79
N ASN A 149 19.94 -8.81 -61.64
CA ASN A 149 20.66 -9.42 -62.77
C ASN A 149 20.03 -10.77 -63.16
N GLU A 150 20.48 -11.39 -64.26
CA GLU A 150 19.90 -12.65 -64.76
C GLU A 150 19.90 -13.79 -63.73
N PHE A 151 20.97 -13.91 -62.93
CA PHE A 151 21.07 -14.93 -61.89
C PHE A 151 20.15 -14.63 -60.71
N ASP A 152 20.02 -13.36 -60.33
CA ASP A 152 19.10 -12.93 -59.27
C ASP A 152 17.65 -13.24 -59.66
N MET A 153 17.24 -12.90 -60.89
CA MET A 153 15.89 -13.15 -61.38
C MET A 153 15.57 -14.65 -61.46
N LEU A 154 16.54 -15.50 -61.81
CA LEU A 154 16.39 -16.95 -61.77
C LEU A 154 16.20 -17.46 -60.34
N GLY A 155 16.98 -16.94 -59.38
CA GLY A 155 16.85 -17.28 -57.97
C GLY A 155 15.51 -16.87 -57.37
N LEU A 156 15.03 -15.65 -57.69
CA LEU A 156 13.73 -15.15 -57.24
C LEU A 156 12.57 -16.02 -57.75
N ARG A 157 12.62 -16.46 -59.02
CA ARG A 157 11.59 -17.35 -59.58
C ARG A 157 11.57 -18.73 -58.92
N GLU A 158 12.73 -19.31 -58.64
CA GLU A 158 12.79 -20.59 -57.92
C GLU A 158 12.31 -20.45 -56.47
N PHE A 159 12.59 -19.32 -55.83
CA PHE A 159 12.09 -19.04 -54.49
C PHE A 159 10.56 -18.87 -54.45
N GLN A 160 9.97 -18.17 -55.44
CA GLN A 160 8.50 -18.06 -55.57
C GLN A 160 7.83 -19.43 -55.76
N LYS A 161 8.39 -20.33 -56.58
CA LYS A 161 7.87 -21.71 -56.72
C LYS A 161 7.86 -22.45 -55.38
N LEU A 162 8.90 -22.26 -54.56
CA LEU A 162 9.02 -22.92 -53.26
C LEU A 162 7.97 -22.41 -52.24
N LEU A 163 7.55 -21.15 -52.37
CA LEU A 163 6.45 -20.56 -51.58
C LEU A 163 5.04 -21.03 -52.02
N GLY A 164 4.95 -22.06 -52.88
CA GLY A 164 3.65 -22.57 -53.34
C GLY A 164 2.94 -21.64 -54.33
N ALA A 165 3.67 -20.69 -54.95
CA ALA A 165 3.20 -20.00 -56.15
C ALA A 165 3.24 -20.99 -57.33
N ASP A 166 2.29 -21.92 -57.36
CA ASP A 166 2.05 -22.76 -58.52
C ASP A 166 1.58 -21.87 -59.68
N ASP A 167 2.50 -21.64 -60.61
CA ASP A 167 2.28 -21.72 -62.06
C ASP A 167 0.96 -21.09 -62.55
N ASN A 168 0.83 -19.77 -62.39
CA ASN A 168 -0.03 -18.99 -63.29
C ASN A 168 0.66 -18.91 -64.66
N GLY A 169 0.68 -20.03 -65.36
CA GLY A 169 1.03 -20.10 -66.77
C GLY A 169 0.06 -19.21 -67.57
N LYS A 170 0.52 -18.02 -67.91
CA LYS A 170 0.34 -17.37 -69.21
C LYS A 170 1.51 -16.45 -69.50
#